data_AF-A0A4Z1D1E9-F1
#
_entry.id   AF-A0A4Z1D1E9-F1
#
_cell.length_a   1.000
_cell.length_b   1.000
_cell.length_c   1.000
_cell.angle_alpha   90.00
_cell.angle_beta   90.00
_cell.angle_gamma   90.00
#
_symmetry.space_group_name_H-M   'P 1'
#
loop_
_entity.id
_entity.type
_entity.pdbx_description
1 polymer ?
#
loop_
_entity_poly.entity_id
_entity_poly.type
_entity_poly.pdbx_seq_one_letter_code
_entity_poly.pdbx_strand_id
1 'polypeptide(L)' 'MPHVNIKHFPTPVGEEQSARLVAAITAALTENLGCTEDAVSIALEPVDPSEWTERVYRPEVVERRELLHKLPNY' A
#
# COMPACT_ATOMS: atom_id res chain seq x y z
N MET A 1 1.64 15.46 5.35
CA MET A 1 2.30 14.77 4.23
C MET A 1 2.14 13.27 4.42
N PRO A 2 1.12 12.64 3.82
CA PRO A 2 0.90 11.20 3.95
C PRO A 2 1.90 10.40 3.10
N HIS A 3 2.31 9.25 3.64
CA HIS A 3 3.06 8.24 2.92
C HIS A 3 2.29 6.91 2.94
N VAL A 4 2.18 6.26 1.79
CA VAL A 4 1.57 4.93 1.65
C VAL A 4 2.59 3.98 1.05
N ASN A 5 2.74 2.82 1.69
CA ASN A 5 3.51 1.70 1.16
C ASN A 5 2.55 0.55 0.83
N ILE A 6 2.57 0.07 -0.41
CA ILE A 6 1.70 -1.01 -0.87
C ILE A 6 2.56 -2.18 -1.30
N LYS A 7 2.59 -3.22 -0.47
CA LYS A 7 3.16 -4.52 -0.82
C LYS A 7 2.06 -5.40 -1.38
N HIS A 8 2.28 -6.02 -2.54
CA HIS A 8 1.31 -6.88 -3.20
C HIS A 8 2.01 -8.01 -3.95
N PHE A 9 1.30 -9.11 -4.25
CA PHE A 9 1.85 -10.13 -5.14
C PHE A 9 2.11 -9.58 -6.54
N PRO A 10 3.12 -10.06 -7.29
CA PRO A 10 3.30 -9.67 -8.67
C PRO A 10 1.99 -9.89 -9.42
N THR A 11 1.48 -8.81 -10.00
CA THR A 11 0.31 -8.91 -10.87
C THR A 11 0.80 -8.78 -12.31
N PRO A 12 0.17 -9.46 -13.28
CA PRO A 12 0.56 -9.36 -14.70
C PRO A 12 0.23 -7.98 -15.30
N VAL A 13 -0.15 -7.01 -14.48
CA VAL A 13 -0.81 -5.78 -14.91
C VAL A 13 0.23 -4.66 -15.08
N GLY A 14 0.20 -4.02 -16.25
CA GLY A 14 1.17 -3.01 -16.66
C GLY A 14 0.96 -1.62 -16.03
N GLU A 15 1.79 -0.68 -16.46
CA GLU A 15 1.91 0.69 -15.93
C GLU A 15 0.57 1.45 -15.79
N GLU A 16 -0.38 1.21 -16.69
CA GLU A 16 -1.68 1.89 -16.70
C GLU A 16 -2.52 1.58 -15.44
N GLN A 17 -2.46 0.35 -14.92
CA GLN A 17 -3.19 -0.01 -13.71
C GLN A 17 -2.53 0.59 -12.46
N SER A 18 -1.21 0.60 -12.42
CA SER A 18 -0.44 1.27 -11.36
C SER A 18 -0.77 2.76 -11.31
N ALA A 19 -0.84 3.42 -12.47
CA ALA A 19 -1.23 4.84 -12.55
C ALA A 19 -2.66 5.09 -12.05
N ARG A 20 -3.63 4.25 -12.45
CA ARG A 20 -5.01 4.34 -11.94
C ARG A 20 -5.09 4.14 -10.42
N LEU A 21 -4.36 3.17 -9.88
CA LEU A 21 -4.32 2.90 -8.44
C LEU A 21 -3.73 4.09 -7.67
N VAL A 22 -2.58 4.61 -8.12
CA VAL A 22 -1.92 5.79 -7.52
C VAL A 22 -2.86 7.00 -7.52
N ALA A 23 -3.51 7.30 -8.64
CA ALA A 23 -4.45 8.42 -8.73
C ALA A 23 -5.63 8.27 -7.75
N ALA A 24 -6.21 7.06 -7.65
CA ALA A 24 -7.33 6.80 -6.75
C ALA A 24 -6.94 6.96 -5.27
N ILE A 25 -5.75 6.49 -4.87
CA ILE A 25 -5.26 6.62 -3.49
C ILE A 25 -4.92 8.08 -3.18
N THR A 26 -4.24 8.78 -4.08
CA THR A 26 -3.94 10.21 -3.90
C THR A 26 -5.21 11.00 -3.67
N ALA A 27 -6.25 10.81 -4.49
CA ALA A 27 -7.54 11.47 -4.32
C ALA A 27 -8.19 11.16 -2.95
N ALA A 28 -8.19 9.90 -2.53
CA ALA A 28 -8.73 9.52 -1.23
C ALA A 28 -7.98 10.19 -0.06
N LEU A 29 -6.65 10.29 -0.15
CA LEU A 29 -5.83 10.91 0.90
C LEU A 29 -6.01 12.43 0.94
N THR A 30 -6.05 13.11 -0.22
CA THR A 30 -6.25 14.56 -0.26
C THR A 30 -7.64 14.93 0.25
N GLU A 31 -8.67 14.18 -0.14
CA GLU A 31 -10.05 14.38 0.32
C GLU A 31 -10.21 14.19 1.84
N ASN A 32 -9.63 13.12 2.40
CA ASN A 32 -9.87 12.74 3.79
C ASN A 32 -8.87 13.34 4.79
N LEU A 33 -7.67 13.73 4.34
CA LEU A 33 -6.63 14.30 5.21
C LEU A 33 -6.40 15.80 4.98
N GLY A 34 -7.10 16.42 4.02
CA GLY A 34 -7.02 17.86 3.75
C GLY A 34 -5.62 18.31 3.30
N CYS A 35 -4.87 17.44 2.65
CA CYS A 35 -3.53 17.72 2.15
C CYS A 35 -3.53 17.96 0.63
N THR A 36 -2.48 18.60 0.14
CA THR A 36 -2.25 18.82 -1.29
C THR A 36 -1.66 17.56 -1.94
N GLU A 37 -1.85 17.40 -3.26
CA GLU A 37 -1.36 16.22 -3.98
C GLU A 37 0.16 16.06 -3.92
N ASP A 38 0.91 17.17 -3.95
CA ASP A 38 2.37 17.19 -3.84
C ASP A 38 2.90 16.77 -2.46
N ALA A 39 2.03 16.74 -1.44
CA ALA A 39 2.35 16.24 -0.11
C ALA A 39 2.20 14.71 0.03
N VAL A 40 1.67 14.02 -1.00
CA VAL A 40 1.41 12.59 -1.01
C VAL A 40 2.59 11.84 -1.64
N SER A 41 3.03 10.76 -0.99
CA SER A 41 4.01 9.82 -1.57
C SER A 41 3.50 8.38 -1.48
N ILE A 42 3.69 7.61 -2.56
CA ILE A 42 3.21 6.22 -2.66
C ILE A 42 4.32 5.33 -3.20
N ALA A 43 4.65 4.26 -2.48
CA ALA A 43 5.52 3.18 -2.95
C ALA A 43 4.70 1.94 -3.31
N LEU A 44 4.94 1.38 -4.50
CA LEU A 44 4.37 0.10 -4.95
C LEU A 44 5.47 -0.96 -5.01
N GLU A 45 5.30 -2.04 -4.24
CA GLU A 45 6.30 -3.09 -4.09
C GLU A 45 5.70 -4.47 -4.41
N PRO A 46 6.02 -5.05 -5.59
CA PRO A 46 5.70 -6.45 -5.85
C PRO A 46 6.58 -7.36 -4.98
N VAL A 47 5.95 -8.30 -4.26
CA VAL A 47 6.60 -9.28 -3.36
C VAL A 47 6.13 -10.67 -3.74
N ASP A 48 7.08 -11.55 -4.07
CA ASP A 48 6.76 -12.93 -4.44
C ASP A 48 6.00 -13.66 -3.31
N PRO A 49 5.00 -14.51 -3.62
CA PRO A 49 4.27 -15.24 -2.60
C PRO A 49 5.16 -16.07 -1.66
N SER A 50 6.28 -16.60 -2.17
CA SER A 50 7.24 -17.36 -1.34
C SER A 50 7.96 -16.50 -0.30
N GLU A 51 8.06 -15.19 -0.53
CA GLU A 51 8.70 -14.23 0.38
C GLU A 51 7.69 -13.50 1.29
N TRP A 52 6.39 -13.66 1.05
CA TRP A 52 5.34 -12.87 1.70
C TRP A 52 5.39 -12.93 3.22
N THR A 53 5.64 -14.12 3.76
CA THR A 53 5.69 -14.33 5.21
C THR A 53 6.78 -13.47 5.86
N GLU A 54 7.98 -13.48 5.27
CA GLU A 54 9.14 -12.79 5.83
C GLU A 54 9.14 -11.29 5.52
N ARG A 55 8.61 -10.87 4.36
CA ARG A 55 8.64 -9.48 3.91
C ARG A 55 7.40 -8.66 4.25
N VAL A 56 6.28 -9.31 4.55
CA VAL A 56 4.99 -8.65 4.80
C VAL A 56 4.31 -9.18 6.06
N TYR A 57 3.96 -10.46 6.12
CA TYR A 57 3.09 -10.95 7.19
C TYR A 57 3.71 -10.77 8.58
N ARG A 58 4.94 -11.22 8.80
CA ARG A 58 5.61 -11.03 10.09
C ARG A 58 5.85 -9.55 10.41
N PRO A 59 6.61 -8.77 9.59
CA PRO A 59 6.99 -7.42 9.97
C PRO A 59 5.87 -6.38 9.86
N GLU A 60 4.95 -6.51 8.91
CA GLU A 60 3.91 -5.49 8.65
C GLU A 60 2.54 -5.84 9.23
N VAL A 61 2.26 -7.13 9.47
CA VAL A 61 0.94 -7.57 9.99
C VAL A 61 1.02 -8.00 11.45
N VAL A 62 1.93 -8.89 11.80
CA VAL A 62 2.04 -9.42 13.17
C VAL A 62 2.69 -8.40 14.09
N GLU A 63 3.86 -7.87 13.72
CA GLU A 63 4.65 -6.95 14.55
C GLU A 63 4.05 -5.55 14.69
N ARG A 64 3.16 -5.16 13.77
CA ARG A 64 2.51 -3.84 13.72
C ARG A 64 1.00 -3.93 13.87
N ARG A 65 0.50 -5.00 14.49
CA ARG A 65 -0.94 -5.31 14.57
C ARG A 65 -1.76 -4.18 15.18
N GLU A 66 -1.20 -3.44 16.13
CA GLU A 66 -1.80 -2.28 16.79
C GLU A 66 -2.03 -1.08 15.88
N LEU A 67 -1.28 -1.00 14.76
CA LEU A 67 -1.44 0.06 13.74
C LEU A 67 -2.45 -0.33 12.66
N LEU A 68 -2.88 -1.60 12.61
CA LEU A 68 -3.80 -2.08 11.61
C LEU A 68 -5.25 -1.75 11.96
N HIS A 69 -5.86 -0.85 11.18
CA HIS A 69 -7.29 -0.59 11.21
C HIS A 69 -8.12 -1.63 10.42
N LYS A 70 -7.45 -2.53 9.68
CA LYS A 70 -8.06 -3.65 8.94
C LYS A 70 -7.12 -4.85 9.01
N LEU A 71 -7.63 -5.98 9.51
CA LEU A 71 -6.86 -7.24 9.61
C LEU A 71 -7.12 -8.15 8.41
N PRO A 72 -6.10 -8.90 7.94
CA PRO A 72 -6.31 -10.01 7.03
C PRO A 72 -7.05 -11.16 7.73
N ASN A 73 -7.71 -12.01 6.94
CA ASN A 73 -8.41 -13.21 7.40
C ASN A 73 -7.64 -14.51 7.10
N TYR A 74 -6.33 -14.41 6.87
CA TYR A 74 -5.41 -15.50 6.60
C TYR A 74 -4.26 -15.55 7.61
#